data_AF-A0AAU5GWP1-F1
#
_entry.id   AF-A0AAU5GWP1-F1
#
_cell.length_a   1.000
_cell.length_b   1.000
_cell.length_c   1.000
_cell.angle_alpha   90.00
_cell.angle_beta   90.00
_cell.angle_gamma   90.00
#
_symmetry.space_group_name_H-M   'P 1'
#
loop_
_entity.id
_entity.type
_entity.pdbx_description
1 polymer ?
#
loop_
_entity_poly.entity_id
_entity_poly.type
_entity_poly.pdbx_seq_one_letter_code
_entity_poly.pdbx_strand_id
1 'polypeptide(L)'
;MSGGSFNYLCHTWDLDGLIDKRGDLEEMSAVLAGLGYAHDAARETEELLVMLRQWEVRATVRVERLREVWKAVEWWKSSDYGEDQVHEALAEYRGESASAASTPKGQPDAPQER
;
A
#
# COMPACT_ATOMS: atom_id res chain seq x y z
N MET A 1 34.01 0.46 -14.40
CA MET A 1 33.11 1.08 -15.39
C MET A 1 32.41 2.24 -14.70
N SER A 2 32.44 3.44 -15.28
CA SER A 2 31.69 4.60 -14.74
C SER A 2 30.20 4.34 -14.99
N GLY A 3 29.37 4.41 -13.96
CA GLY A 3 27.92 4.14 -14.02
C GLY A 3 27.11 5.23 -14.76
N GLY A 4 27.74 6.24 -15.34
CA GLY A 4 27.05 7.46 -15.78
C GLY A 4 26.55 8.30 -14.59
N SER A 5 26.18 9.56 -14.83
CA SER A 5 25.82 10.51 -13.75
C SER A 5 24.52 10.16 -13.02
N PHE A 6 23.66 9.34 -13.62
CA PHE A 6 22.36 8.93 -13.05
C PHE A 6 22.18 7.40 -13.16
N ASN A 7 23.27 6.64 -13.04
CA ASN A 7 23.26 5.17 -13.08
C ASN A 7 22.51 4.57 -14.29
N TYR A 8 22.60 5.23 -15.47
CA TYR A 8 21.85 4.88 -16.68
C TYR A 8 20.31 4.86 -16.54
N LEU A 9 19.74 5.80 -15.77
CA LEU A 9 18.28 5.99 -15.66
C LEU A 9 17.55 6.03 -17.02
N CYS A 10 18.20 6.57 -18.06
CA CYS A 10 17.64 6.60 -19.42
C CYS A 10 17.49 5.22 -20.09
N HIS A 11 17.97 4.15 -19.47
CA HIS A 11 17.79 2.76 -19.91
C HIS A 11 16.82 1.99 -19.01
N THR A 12 16.11 2.66 -18.12
CA THR A 12 15.08 2.06 -17.28
C THR A 12 13.72 2.13 -17.97
N TRP A 13 13.09 0.98 -18.17
CA TRP A 13 11.84 0.86 -18.95
C TRP A 13 10.69 0.18 -18.19
N ASP A 14 10.95 -0.28 -16.96
CA ASP A 14 9.99 -1.01 -16.14
C ASP A 14 9.85 -0.42 -14.74
N LEU A 15 8.78 -0.80 -14.06
CA LEU A 15 8.43 -0.27 -12.74
C LEU A 15 9.46 -0.65 -11.68
N ASP A 16 9.96 -1.89 -11.71
CA ASP A 16 10.91 -2.39 -10.72
C ASP A 16 12.22 -1.60 -10.78
N GLY A 17 12.74 -1.39 -11.99
CA GLY A 17 13.92 -0.55 -12.21
C GLY A 17 13.70 0.91 -11.82
N LEU A 18 12.49 1.47 -12.00
CA LEU A 18 12.18 2.84 -11.53
C LEU A 18 12.12 2.93 -10.01
N ILE A 19 11.60 1.90 -9.33
CA ILE A 19 11.59 1.82 -7.86
C ILE A 19 13.01 1.72 -7.33
N ASP A 20 13.83 0.83 -7.89
CA ASP A 20 15.23 0.63 -7.51
C ASP A 20 16.07 1.91 -7.70
N LYS A 21 15.65 2.77 -8.65
CA LYS A 21 16.34 4.01 -9.03
C LYS A 21 15.63 5.28 -8.55
N ARG A 22 14.80 5.18 -7.51
CA ARG A 22 14.08 6.34 -6.96
C ARG A 22 15.02 7.51 -6.62
N GLY A 23 16.20 7.22 -6.06
CA GLY A 23 17.20 8.25 -5.77
C GLY A 23 17.74 8.95 -7.03
N ASP A 24 17.98 8.20 -8.12
CA ASP A 24 18.43 8.77 -9.39
C ASP A 24 17.35 9.69 -10.00
N LEU A 25 16.06 9.34 -9.84
CA LEU A 25 14.92 10.16 -10.27
C LEU A 25 14.81 11.46 -9.47
N GLU A 26 15.03 11.41 -8.15
CA GLU A 26 15.05 12.61 -7.29
C GLU A 26 16.18 13.56 -7.69
N GLU A 27 17.38 13.02 -7.94
CA GLU A 27 18.52 13.82 -8.42
C GLU A 27 18.26 14.42 -9.81
N MET A 28 17.70 13.63 -10.74
CA MET A 28 17.31 14.10 -12.07
C MET A 28 16.30 15.24 -11.99
N SER A 29 15.29 15.11 -11.12
CA SER A 29 14.29 16.16 -10.88
C SER A 29 14.94 17.45 -10.40
N ALA A 30 15.87 17.37 -9.44
CA ALA A 30 16.60 18.52 -8.93
C ALA A 30 17.47 19.19 -10.00
N VAL A 31 18.14 18.39 -10.83
CA VAL A 31 18.94 18.89 -11.96
C VAL A 31 18.07 19.60 -12.98
N LEU A 32 16.96 18.98 -13.42
CA LEU A 32 16.02 19.58 -14.37
C LEU A 32 15.43 20.90 -13.85
N ALA A 33 15.06 20.96 -12.58
CA ALA A 33 14.57 22.18 -11.94
C ALA A 33 15.65 23.28 -11.91
N GLY A 34 16.92 22.92 -11.69
CA GLY A 34 18.05 23.83 -11.63
C GLY A 34 18.47 24.44 -12.98
N LEU A 35 18.05 23.86 -14.11
CA LEU A 35 18.41 24.37 -15.45
C LEU A 35 17.70 25.68 -15.81
N GLY A 36 16.56 25.99 -15.16
CA GLY A 36 15.80 27.22 -15.40
C GLY A 36 15.06 27.30 -16.75
N TYR A 37 15.23 26.32 -17.63
CA TYR A 37 14.51 26.21 -18.91
C TYR A 37 13.76 24.87 -19.10
N ALA A 38 13.94 23.91 -18.20
CA ALA A 38 13.39 22.55 -18.30
C ALA A 38 12.24 22.30 -17.29
N HIS A 39 11.42 23.33 -17.04
CA HIS A 39 10.36 23.28 -16.03
C HIS A 39 9.30 22.21 -16.29
N ASP A 40 9.00 21.96 -17.56
CA ASP A 40 8.08 20.90 -18.00
C ASP A 40 8.61 19.51 -17.63
N ALA A 41 9.85 19.20 -18.01
CA ALA A 41 10.48 17.92 -17.72
C ALA A 41 10.72 17.70 -16.22
N ALA A 42 11.10 18.76 -15.49
CA ALA A 42 11.22 18.71 -14.03
C ALA A 42 9.89 18.33 -13.39
N ARG A 43 8.81 19.03 -13.77
CA ARG A 43 7.47 18.76 -13.26
C ARG A 43 6.98 17.35 -13.57
N GLU A 44 7.19 16.86 -14.79
CA GLU A 44 6.79 15.50 -15.15
C GLU A 44 7.56 14.44 -14.34
N THR A 45 8.84 14.69 -14.05
CA THR A 45 9.66 13.83 -13.17
C THR A 45 9.14 13.84 -11.73
N GLU A 46 8.76 15.01 -11.19
CA GLU A 46 8.16 15.13 -9.86
C GLU A 46 6.81 14.40 -9.77
N GLU A 47 5.95 14.57 -10.78
CA GLU A 47 4.66 13.89 -10.86
C GLU A 47 4.84 12.36 -10.88
N LEU A 48 5.85 11.86 -11.60
CA LEU A 48 6.23 10.44 -11.58
C LEU A 48 6.64 9.97 -10.17
N LEU A 49 7.50 10.71 -9.48
CA LEU A 49 7.92 10.39 -8.10
C LEU A 49 6.72 10.32 -7.14
N VAL A 50 5.78 11.26 -7.27
CA VAL A 50 4.54 11.28 -6.48
C VAL A 50 3.69 10.04 -6.80
N MET A 51 3.52 9.69 -8.06
CA MET A 51 2.78 8.49 -8.46
C MET A 51 3.38 7.21 -7.87
N LEU A 52 4.71 7.06 -7.96
CA LEU A 52 5.43 5.92 -7.38
C LEU A 52 5.22 5.83 -5.86
N ARG A 53 5.30 6.96 -5.15
CA ARG A 53 5.08 6.99 -3.70
C ARG A 53 3.65 6.64 -3.32
N GLN A 54 2.66 7.18 -4.05
CA GLN A 54 1.25 6.87 -3.81
C GLN A 54 0.97 5.39 -4.07
N TRP A 55 1.55 4.82 -5.13
CA TRP A 55 1.41 3.41 -5.44
C TRP A 55 1.99 2.54 -4.32
N GLU A 56 3.21 2.84 -3.86
CA GLU A 56 3.87 2.13 -2.75
C GLU A 56 2.99 2.12 -1.50
N VAL A 57 2.50 3.28 -1.05
CA VAL A 57 1.60 3.37 0.11
C VAL A 57 0.33 2.52 -0.09
N ARG A 58 -0.30 2.62 -1.26
CA ARG A 58 -1.52 1.86 -1.58
C ARG A 58 -1.28 0.36 -1.64
N ALA A 59 -0.12 -0.08 -2.10
CA ALA A 59 0.28 -1.47 -2.17
C ALA A 59 0.54 -2.03 -0.76
N THR A 60 1.35 -1.32 0.05
CA THR A 60 1.67 -1.72 1.42
C THR A 60 0.42 -1.90 2.27
N VAL A 61 -0.52 -0.95 2.24
CA VAL A 61 -1.80 -1.08 2.97
C VAL A 61 -2.61 -2.30 2.53
N ARG A 62 -2.59 -2.65 1.23
CA ARG A 62 -3.28 -3.86 0.73
C ARG A 62 -2.59 -5.13 1.21
N VAL A 63 -1.26 -5.16 1.16
CA VAL A 63 -0.44 -6.28 1.64
C VAL A 63 -0.71 -6.51 3.12
N GLU A 64 -0.66 -5.46 3.95
CA GLU A 64 -0.92 -5.55 5.40
C GLU A 64 -2.29 -6.17 5.68
N ARG A 65 -3.33 -5.74 4.96
CA ARG A 65 -4.69 -6.27 5.12
C ARG A 65 -4.84 -7.70 4.63
N LEU A 66 -4.13 -8.10 3.57
CA LEU A 66 -4.28 -9.41 2.95
C LEU A 66 -3.33 -10.46 3.52
N ARG A 67 -2.30 -10.05 4.27
CA ARG A 67 -1.23 -10.94 4.75
C ARG A 67 -1.76 -12.15 5.51
N GLU A 68 -2.68 -11.95 6.45
CA GLU A 68 -3.21 -13.08 7.24
C GLU A 68 -4.11 -13.99 6.40
N VAL A 69 -4.85 -13.45 5.41
CA VAL A 69 -5.62 -14.27 4.47
C VAL A 69 -4.68 -15.15 3.63
N TRP A 70 -3.59 -14.58 3.10
CA TRP A 70 -2.61 -15.33 2.31
C TRP A 70 -1.96 -16.44 3.12
N LYS A 71 -1.54 -16.14 4.36
CA LYS A 71 -0.99 -17.12 5.29
C LYS A 71 -1.98 -18.25 5.60
N ALA A 72 -3.25 -17.92 5.87
CA ALA A 72 -4.28 -18.93 6.13
C ALA A 72 -4.46 -19.87 4.93
N VAL A 73 -4.49 -19.33 3.71
CA VAL A 73 -4.57 -20.13 2.48
C VAL A 73 -3.33 -20.99 2.28
N GLU A 74 -2.13 -20.44 2.50
CA GLU A 74 -0.86 -21.17 2.40
C GLU A 74 -0.86 -22.39 3.35
N TRP A 75 -1.24 -22.17 4.60
CA TRP A 75 -1.25 -23.22 5.63
C TRP A 75 -2.37 -24.25 5.43
N TRP A 76 -3.50 -23.82 4.87
CA TRP A 76 -4.52 -24.77 4.43
C TRP A 76 -4.00 -25.67 3.29
N LYS A 77 -3.27 -25.10 2.32
CA LYS A 77 -2.68 -25.87 1.22
C LYS A 77 -1.56 -26.81 1.67
N SER A 78 -0.81 -26.48 2.72
CA SER A 78 0.19 -27.38 3.32
C SER A 78 -0.42 -28.42 4.27
N SER A 79 -1.73 -28.40 4.51
CA SER A 79 -2.43 -29.22 5.52
C SER A 79 -2.04 -28.91 6.97
N ASP A 80 -1.46 -27.74 7.23
CA ASP A 80 -1.21 -27.24 8.58
C ASP A 80 -2.49 -26.63 9.20
N TYR A 81 -3.36 -26.07 8.36
CA TYR A 81 -4.69 -25.56 8.72
C TYR A 81 -5.81 -26.34 8.01
N GLY A 82 -7.00 -26.29 8.61
CA GLY A 82 -8.25 -26.60 7.94
C GLY A 82 -8.78 -25.42 7.10
N GLU A 83 -9.91 -25.64 6.44
CA GLU A 83 -10.58 -24.61 5.64
C GLU A 83 -11.28 -23.56 6.54
N ASP A 84 -11.61 -23.92 7.78
CA ASP A 84 -12.21 -23.05 8.78
C ASP A 84 -11.33 -21.84 9.13
N GLN A 85 -10.00 -22.00 9.19
CA GLN A 85 -9.09 -20.87 9.42
C GLN A 85 -9.06 -19.88 8.26
N VAL A 86 -9.30 -20.35 7.02
CA VAL A 86 -9.44 -19.46 5.86
C VAL A 86 -10.71 -18.62 5.97
N HIS A 87 -11.81 -19.24 6.41
CA HIS A 87 -13.06 -18.53 6.66
C HIS A 87 -12.92 -17.48 7.77
N GLU A 88 -12.24 -17.81 8.87
CA GLU A 88 -11.96 -16.89 9.97
C GLU A 88 -11.13 -15.68 9.50
N ALA A 89 -10.02 -15.92 8.80
CA ALA A 89 -9.17 -14.85 8.26
C ALA A 89 -9.94 -13.94 7.27
N LEU A 90 -10.85 -14.50 6.48
CA LEU A 90 -11.71 -13.71 5.58
C LEU A 90 -12.73 -12.86 6.34
N ALA A 91 -13.32 -13.38 7.43
CA ALA A 91 -14.24 -12.62 8.27
C ALA A 91 -13.53 -11.43 8.92
N GLU A 92 -12.31 -11.62 9.44
CA GLU A 92 -11.48 -10.54 9.98
C GLU A 92 -11.12 -9.49 8.91
N TYR A 93 -10.68 -9.93 7.74
CA TYR A 93 -10.35 -9.04 6.61
C TYR A 93 -11.52 -8.15 6.19
N ARG A 94 -12.75 -8.68 6.26
CA ARG A 94 -14.00 -7.98 5.94
C ARG A 94 -14.51 -7.10 7.08
N GLY A 95 -13.93 -7.22 8.29
CA GLY A 95 -14.37 -6.51 9.48
C GLY A 95 -15.63 -7.11 10.14
N GLU A 96 -15.96 -8.36 9.84
CA GLU A 96 -17.16 -9.03 10.36
C GLU A 96 -17.03 -9.36 11.87
N SER A 97 -15.79 -9.47 12.38
CA SER A 97 -15.49 -9.83 13.77
C SER A 97 -15.77 -8.71 14.79
N ALA A 98 -15.92 -7.46 14.36
CA ALA A 98 -16.14 -6.30 15.26
C ALA A 98 -17.62 -5.89 15.43
N SER A 99 -18.51 -6.36 14.54
CA SER A 99 -19.93 -5.96 14.54
C SER A 99 -20.78 -6.64 15.62
N ALA A 100 -20.29 -7.74 16.22
CA ALA A 100 -21.02 -8.48 17.26
C ALA A 100 -20.89 -7.90 18.69
N ALA A 101 -20.03 -6.89 18.92
CA ALA A 101 -19.71 -6.39 20.26
C ALA A 101 -20.41 -5.08 20.67
N SER A 102 -21.17 -4.43 19.78
CA SER A 102 -21.84 -3.15 20.05
C SER A 102 -23.36 -3.25 20.13
N THR A 103 -23.87 -4.07 21.06
CA THR A 103 -25.24 -3.88 21.58
C THR A 103 -25.16 -3.02 22.84
N PRO A 104 -25.69 -1.78 22.87
CA PRO A 104 -25.83 -1.04 24.12
C PRO A 104 -26.88 -1.75 24.99
N LYS A 105 -26.42 -2.27 26.11
CA LYS A 105 -27.24 -2.95 27.12
C LYS A 105 -28.03 -1.91 27.92
N GLY A 106 -29.34 -1.83 27.65
CA GLY A 106 -30.39 -1.50 28.61
C GLY A 106 -30.46 -0.07 29.15
N GLN A 107 -31.45 0.69 28.68
CA GLN A 107 -32.00 1.82 29.42
C GLN A 107 -33.31 1.34 30.09
N PRO A 108 -33.45 1.35 31.43
CA PRO A 108 -34.69 0.96 32.08
C PRO A 108 -35.73 2.07 31.96
N ASP A 109 -36.99 1.65 31.76
CA ASP A 109 -38.19 2.46 31.59
C ASP A 109 -38.37 3.53 32.68
N ALA A 110 -38.70 4.74 32.24
CA ALA A 110 -39.20 5.81 33.11
C ALA A 110 -40.64 5.49 33.56
N PRO A 111 -41.02 5.83 34.81
CA PRO A 111 -42.33 5.46 35.35
C PRO A 111 -43.46 6.31 34.74
N GLN A 112 -44.57 5.66 34.39
CA GLN A 112 -45.81 6.33 33.98
C GLN A 112 -46.45 7.06 35.16
N GLU A 113 -46.62 8.37 35.02
CA GLU A 113 -47.37 9.22 35.94
C GLU A 113 -48.87 8.84 35.92
N ARG A 114 -49.48 8.81 37.11
CA ARG A 114 -50.93 8.86 37.33
C ARG A 114 -51.26 10.01 38.25
#